data_AF-A0A222PAV8-F1
#
_entry.id   AF-A0A222PAV8-F1
#
_cell.length_a   1.000
_cell.length_b   1.000
_cell.length_c   1.000
_cell.angle_alpha   90.00
_cell.angle_beta   90.00
_cell.angle_gamma   90.00
#
_symmetry.space_group_name_H-M   'P 1'
#
loop_
_entity.id
_entity.type
_entity.pdbx_description
1 polymer ?
#
loop_
_entity_poly.entity_id
_entity_poly.type
_entity_poly.pdbx_seq_one_letter_code
_entity_poly.pdbx_strand_id
1 'polypeptide(L)' 'MRVSNKGVGGARQMSPDWVRNVLNKLENNNPVKYTIKNAKNSGKLNTGLVGVDKKTGELIFVPVRITK' A
#
# COMPACT_ATOMS: atom_id res chain seq x y z
N MET A 1 -5.75 -14.53 1.60
CA MET A 1 -4.60 -13.59 1.57
C MET A 1 -4.47 -12.95 2.94
N ARG A 2 -3.25 -12.70 3.44
CA ARG A 2 -3.04 -12.07 4.76
C ARG A 2 -1.98 -10.98 4.64
N VAL A 3 -2.22 -9.85 5.30
CA VAL A 3 -1.24 -8.75 5.44
C VAL A 3 -0.57 -8.79 6.80
N SER A 4 0.68 -8.36 6.86
CA SER A 4 1.51 -8.38 8.07
C SER A 4 1.23 -7.18 8.98
N ASN A 5 1.18 -7.44 10.29
CA ASN A 5 1.24 -6.41 11.34
C ASN A 5 2.68 -5.92 11.61
N LYS A 6 3.69 -6.56 11.00
CA LYS A 6 5.11 -6.28 11.20
C LYS A 6 5.75 -5.89 9.86
N GLY A 7 5.15 -4.91 9.18
CA GLY A 7 5.65 -4.38 7.91
C GLY A 7 6.86 -3.47 8.11
N VAL A 8 7.18 -2.67 7.08
CA VAL A 8 8.32 -1.74 7.11
C VAL A 8 8.17 -0.77 8.27
N GLY A 9 9.20 -0.68 9.11
CA GLY A 9 9.20 0.14 10.33
C GLY A 9 8.23 -0.37 11.40
N GLY A 10 7.89 -1.66 11.40
CA GLY A 10 6.96 -2.26 12.36
C GLY A 10 5.48 -1.93 12.12
N ALA A 11 5.16 -1.17 11.07
CA ALA A 11 3.80 -0.74 10.77
C ALA A 11 2.95 -1.85 10.11
N ARG A 12 1.64 -1.84 10.35
CA ARG A 12 0.65 -2.66 9.62
C ARG A 12 0.77 -2.39 8.12
N GLN A 13 0.99 -3.42 7.31
CA GLN A 13 1.03 -3.27 5.85
C GLN A 13 -0.22 -2.56 5.31
N MET A 14 -0.02 -1.69 4.32
CA MET A 14 -1.03 -0.81 3.70
C MET A 14 -1.57 0.31 4.60
N SER A 15 -1.13 0.43 5.87
CA SER A 15 -1.50 1.58 6.70
C SER A 15 -0.80 2.87 6.23
N PRO A 16 -1.31 4.06 6.59
CA PRO A 16 -0.67 5.33 6.26
C PRO A 16 0.78 5.44 6.74
N ASP A 17 1.09 4.81 7.87
CA ASP A 17 2.44 4.74 8.45
C ASP A 17 3.35 3.81 7.64
N TRP A 18 2.83 2.65 7.24
CA TRP A 18 3.58 1.74 6.38
C TRP A 18 3.92 2.39 5.04
N VAL A 19 2.96 3.08 4.40
CA VAL A 19 3.22 3.84 3.16
C VAL A 19 4.32 4.88 3.40
N ARG A 20 4.25 5.65 4.50
CA ARG A 20 5.30 6.63 4.84
C ARG A 20 6.67 5.96 4.97
N ASN A 21 6.75 4.84 5.69
CA ASN A 21 8.00 4.13 5.93
C ASN A 21 8.59 3.52 4.64
N VAL A 22 7.75 3.02 3.74
CA VAL A 22 8.18 2.54 2.42
C VAL A 22 8.72 3.70 1.59
N LEU A 23 8.01 4.82 1.53
CA LEU A 23 8.44 6.01 0.79
C LEU A 23 9.77 6.58 1.31
N ASN A 24 10.04 6.45 2.60
CA ASN A 24 11.31 6.89 3.20
C ASN A 24 12.52 6.06 2.74
N LYS A 25 12.32 4.86 2.17
CA LYS A 25 13.38 4.05 1.56
C LYS A 25 13.72 4.46 0.13
N LEU A 26 12.88 5.28 -0.51
CA LEU A 26 13.13 5.77 -1.85
C LEU A 26 13.97 7.06 -1.80
N GLU A 27 14.85 7.22 -2.79
CA GLU A 27 15.62 8.43 -3.03
C GLU A 27 14.72 9.68 -3.08
N ASN A 28 15.26 10.83 -2.69
CA ASN A 28 14.47 12.05 -2.55
C ASN A 28 13.96 12.59 -3.88
N ASN A 29 14.67 12.38 -4.98
CA ASN A 29 14.26 12.76 -6.34
C ASN A 29 13.39 11.69 -7.04
N ASN A 30 13.02 10.59 -6.35
CA ASN A 30 12.26 9.51 -6.98
C ASN A 30 10.82 9.98 -7.31
N PRO A 31 10.39 9.93 -8.60
CA PRO A 31 9.07 10.42 -9.02
C PRO A 31 7.91 9.66 -8.36
N VAL A 32 8.07 8.36 -8.07
CA VAL A 32 7.06 7.54 -7.37
C VAL A 32 6.77 8.11 -5.98
N LYS A 33 7.81 8.59 -5.28
CA LYS A 33 7.68 9.19 -3.95
C LYS A 33 6.78 10.43 -3.98
N TYR A 34 6.93 11.28 -4.99
CA TYR A 34 6.11 12.48 -5.17
C TYR A 34 4.67 12.12 -5.54
N THR A 35 4.47 11.23 -6.51
CA THR A 35 3.14 10.80 -6.96
C THR A 35 2.32 10.21 -5.81
N ILE A 36 2.90 9.32 -5.00
CA ILE A 36 2.19 8.69 -3.87
C ILE A 36 1.92 9.73 -2.76
N LYS A 37 2.86 10.64 -2.46
CA LYS A 37 2.62 11.72 -1.49
C LYS A 37 1.45 12.62 -1.92
N ASN A 38 1.40 13.02 -3.18
CA ASN A 38 0.33 13.86 -3.71
C ASN A 38 -1.03 13.14 -3.68
N ALA A 39 -1.06 11.86 -4.07
CA ALA A 39 -2.27 11.03 -3.97
C ALA A 39 -2.75 10.90 -2.51
N LYS A 40 -1.82 10.70 -1.56
CA LYS A 40 -2.15 10.63 -0.13
C LYS A 40 -2.72 11.96 0.37
N ASN A 41 -2.06 13.08 0.08
CA ASN A 41 -2.45 14.41 0.55
C ASN A 41 -3.78 14.87 -0.05
N SER A 42 -4.09 14.45 -1.28
CA SER A 42 -5.39 14.72 -1.94
C SER A 42 -6.49 13.73 -1.58
N GLY A 43 -6.23 12.75 -0.71
CA GLY A 43 -7.20 11.71 -0.35
C GLY A 43 -7.53 10.72 -1.47
N LYS A 44 -6.72 10.69 -2.55
CA LYS A 44 -6.90 9.84 -3.74
C LYS A 44 -6.11 8.54 -3.69
N LEU A 45 -5.28 8.33 -2.66
CA LEU A 45 -4.55 7.09 -2.49
C LEU A 45 -5.49 5.97 -2.02
N ASN A 46 -5.72 5.00 -2.90
CA ASN A 46 -6.44 3.77 -2.60
C ASN A 46 -5.45 2.60 -2.46
N THR A 47 -5.74 1.68 -1.55
CA THR A 47 -4.96 0.44 -1.36
C THR A 47 -5.87 -0.77 -1.55
N GLY A 48 -5.31 -1.87 -2.03
CA GLY A 48 -6.04 -3.11 -2.23
C GLY A 48 -5.10 -4.30 -2.34
N LEU A 49 -5.67 -5.48 -2.12
CA LEU A 49 -5.01 -6.76 -2.34
C LEU A 49 -5.41 -7.30 -3.70
N VAL A 50 -4.41 -7.71 -4.48
CA VAL A 50 -4.62 -8.38 -5.77
C VAL A 50 -4.08 -9.79 -5.68
N GLY A 51 -4.89 -10.77 -6.08
CA GLY A 51 -4.52 -12.17 -6.09
C GLY A 51 -5.15 -12.90 -7.27
N VAL A 52 -4.69 -14.11 -7.52
CA VAL A 52 -5.29 -15.02 -8.49
C VAL A 52 -6.00 -16.12 -7.72
N ASP A 53 -7.26 -16.38 -8.05
CA ASP A 53 -7.97 -17.56 -7.57
C ASP A 53 -7.31 -18.80 -8.16
N LYS A 54 -6.79 -19.69 -7.31
CA LYS A 54 -6.08 -20.89 -7.79
C LYS A 54 -6.98 -21.93 -8.44
N LYS A 55 -8.30 -21.88 -8.22
CA LYS A 55 -9.27 -22.81 -8.78
C LYS A 55 -9.81 -22.30 -10.12
N THR A 56 -10.14 -21.02 -10.21
CA THR A 56 -10.76 -20.44 -11.42
C THR A 56 -9.74 -19.75 -12.33
N GLY A 57 -8.57 -19.37 -11.81
CA GLY A 57 -7.57 -18.58 -12.53
C GLY A 57 -7.91 -17.10 -12.63
N GLU A 58 -9.01 -16.65 -12.04
CA GLU A 58 -9.48 -15.27 -12.13
C GLU A 58 -8.68 -14.33 -11.24
N LEU A 59 -8.50 -13.09 -11.69
CA LEU A 59 -7.94 -12.02 -10.88
C LEU A 59 -8.99 -11.50 -9.89
N ILE A 60 -8.63 -11.54 -8.61
CA ILE A 60 -9.44 -10.99 -7.52
C ILE A 60 -8.77 -9.71 -7.02
N PHE A 61 -9.54 -8.62 -7.01
CA PHE A 61 -9.15 -7.34 -6.39
C PHE A 61 -10.02 -7.08 -5.16
N VAL A 62 -9.39 -6.88 -4.00
CA VAL A 62 -10.07 -6.54 -2.75
C VAL A 62 -9.60 -5.16 -2.30
N PRO A 63 -10.42 -4.10 -2.42
CA PRO A 63 -10.06 -2.80 -1.86
C PRO A 63 -9.98 -2.88 -0.33
N VAL A 64 -8.96 -2.27 0.25
CA VAL A 64 -8.76 -2.25 1.70
C VAL A 64 -8.45 -0.83 2.13
N ARG A 65 -9.21 -0.32 3.12
CA ARG A 65 -8.93 0.96 3.76
C ARG A 65 -8.52 0.73 5.21
N ILE A 66 -7.28 1.07 5.54
CA ILE A 66 -6.77 1.03 6.91
C ILE A 66 -6.72 2.47 7.41
N THR A 67 -7.57 2.80 8.37
CA THR A 67 -7.76 4.17 8.86
C THR A 67 -6.95 4.48 10.12
N LYS A 68 -6.22 3.50 10.67
CA LYS A 68 -5.41 3.62 11.89
C LYS A 68 -4.06 2.96 11.69
#